data_AF-A0A7V5T6F6-F1
#
_entry.id   AF-A0A7V5T6F6-F1
#
_cell.length_a   1.000
_cell.length_b   1.000
_cell.length_c   1.000
_cell.angle_alpha   90.00
_cell.angle_beta   90.00
_cell.angle_gamma   90.00
#
_symmetry.space_group_name_H-M   'P 1'
#
loop_
_entity.id
_entity.type
_entity.pdbx_description
1 polymer ?
#
loop_
_entity_poly.entity_id
_entity_poly.type
_entity_poly.pdbx_seq_one_letter_code
_entity_poly.pdbx_strand_id
1 'polypeptide(L)' 'MLNVGDRAPDVELLRTDGQSVRLSDFWARGPAVLVFLRHYG' A
#
# COMPACT_ATOMS: atom_id res chain seq x y z
N MET A 1 -7.98 7.90 -13.63
CA MET A 1 -6.60 8.34 -13.33
C MET A 1 -6.59 8.85 -11.90
N LEU A 2 -5.60 8.50 -11.09
CA LEU A 2 -5.46 9.01 -9.71
C LEU A 2 -4.65 10.31 -9.73
N ASN A 3 -5.08 11.31 -8.98
CA ASN A 3 -4.44 12.61 -8.84
C ASN A 3 -4.04 12.88 -7.38
N VAL A 4 -3.18 13.89 -7.18
CA VAL A 4 -2.84 14.36 -5.83
C VAL A 4 -4.09 14.91 -5.15
N GLY A 5 -4.34 14.48 -3.91
CA GLY A 5 -5.53 14.83 -3.14
C GLY A 5 -6.66 13.80 -3.23
N ASP A 6 -6.61 12.89 -4.19
CA ASP A 6 -7.53 11.76 -4.24
C ASP A 6 -7.26 10.80 -3.07
N ARG A 7 -8.30 10.10 -2.61
CA ARG A 7 -8.10 8.99 -1.67
C ARG A 7 -7.26 7.91 -2.34
N ALA A 8 -6.24 7.42 -1.63
CA ALA A 8 -5.48 6.27 -2.07
C ALA A 8 -6.43 5.06 -2.28
N PRO A 9 -6.23 4.26 -3.34
CA PRO A 9 -7.05 3.09 -3.60
C PRO A 9 -6.85 2.07 -2.48
N ASP A 10 -7.94 1.61 -1.86
CA ASP A 10 -7.86 0.59 -0.83
C ASP A 10 -7.95 -0.80 -1.47
N VAL A 11 -6.80 -1.43 -1.67
CA VAL A 11 -6.66 -2.75 -2.29
C VAL A 11 -6.16 -3.77 -1.27
N GLU A 12 -6.42 -5.05 -1.54
CA GLU A 12 -5.85 -6.15 -0.78
C GLU A 12 -4.42 -6.44 -1.27
N LEU A 13 -3.48 -6.61 -0.33
CA LEU A 13 -2.06 -6.82 -0.58
C LEU A 13 -1.60 -8.11 0.09
N LEU A 14 -0.69 -8.83 -0.57
CA LEU A 14 0.03 -9.94 0.03
C LEU A 14 1.31 -9.43 0.69
N ARG A 15 1.46 -9.68 1.99
CA ARG A 15 2.67 -9.37 2.74
C ARG A 15 3.75 -10.42 2.50
N THR A 16 4.99 -10.06 2.80
CA THR A 16 6.16 -10.95 2.66
C THR A 16 6.11 -12.18 3.57
N ASP A 17 5.31 -12.14 4.63
CA ASP A 17 5.02 -13.28 5.52
C ASP A 17 3.86 -14.16 5.02
N GLY A 18 3.32 -13.86 3.83
CA GLY A 18 2.21 -14.60 3.21
C GLY A 18 0.83 -14.21 3.72
N GLN A 19 0.71 -13.27 4.66
CA GLN A 19 -0.58 -12.79 5.15
C GLN A 19 -1.20 -11.77 4.19
N SER A 20 -2.53 -11.78 4.11
CA SER A 20 -3.27 -10.74 3.41
C SER A 20 -3.53 -9.53 4.31
N VAL A 21 -3.50 -8.32 3.75
CA VAL A 21 -3.74 -7.06 4.45
C VAL A 21 -4.47 -6.07 3.54
N ARG A 22 -5.29 -5.18 4.08
CA ARG A 22 -5.82 -4.03 3.31
C ARG A 22 -4.78 -2.92 3.31
N LEU A 23 -4.57 -2.25 2.18
CA LEU A 23 -3.67 -1.09 2.12
C LEU A 23 -4.07 -0.05 3.19
N SER A 24 -5.37 0.04 3.51
CA SER A 24 -5.87 0.94 4.52
C SER A 24 -5.51 0.66 5.97
N ASP A 25 -5.10 -0.56 6.29
CA ASP A 25 -4.70 -0.90 7.64
C ASP A 25 -3.42 -0.15 8.06
N PHE A 26 -2.60 0.28 7.09
CA PHE A 26 -1.33 0.96 7.36
C PHE A 26 -1.49 2.41 7.83
N TRP A 27 -2.55 3.12 7.44
CA TRP A 27 -2.76 4.50 7.88
C TRP A 27 -3.45 4.63 9.24
N ALA A 28 -4.02 3.55 9.78
CA ALA A 28 -4.55 3.55 11.14
C ALA A 28 -3.49 3.88 12.20
N ARG A 29 -2.20 3.68 11.88
CA ARG A 29 -1.06 3.91 12.78
C ARG A 29 -0.35 5.25 12.55
N GLY A 30 -0.73 5.99 11.51
CA GLY A 30 -0.10 7.25 11.10
C GLY A 30 0.07 7.36 9.57
N PRO A 31 0.59 8.48 9.05
CA PRO A 31 0.82 8.65 7.62
C PRO A 31 1.71 7.53 7.04
N ALA A 32 1.35 7.02 5.87
CA ALA A 32 2.08 5.96 5.18
C ALA A 32 2.72 6.49 3.89
N VAL A 33 3.93 5.99 3.57
CA VAL A 33 4.60 6.21 2.29
C VAL A 33 4.71 4.87 1.58
N LEU A 34 4.18 4.78 0.37
CA LEU A 34 4.25 3.58 -0.47
C LEU A 34 5.37 3.73 -1.50
N VAL A 35 6.30 2.79 -1.54
CA VAL A 35 7.43 2.77 -2.48
C VAL A 35 7.30 1.54 -3.39
N PHE A 36 7.30 1.76 -4.69
CA PHE A 36 7.34 0.68 -5.68
C PHE A 36 8.80 0.39 -6.04
N LEU A 37 9.26 -0.79 -5.65
CA LEU A 37 10.61 -1.27 -5.97
C LEU A 37 10.52 -2.35 -7.06
N ARG A 38 11.44 -2.28 -8.02
CA ARG A 38 11.63 -3.33 -9.00
C ARG A 38 12.85 -4.15 -8.60
N HIS A 39 12.67 -5.46 -8.42
CA HIS A 39 13.79 -6.38 -8.27
C HIS A 39 14.49 -6.55 -9.63
N TYR A 40 15.82 -6.37 -9.66
CA TYR A 40 16.67 -6.81 -10.76
C TYR A 40 17.38 -8.07 -10.25
N GLY A 41 17.19 -9.19 -10.96
CA GLY A 41 17.59 -10.54 -10.58
C GLY A 41 18.97 -10.67 -9.95
#